data_AF-A0A838H6M5-F1
#
_entry.id   AF-A0A838H6M5-F1
#
_cell.length_a   1.000
_cell.length_b   1.000
_cell.length_c   1.000
_cell.angle_alpha   90.00
_cell.angle_beta   90.00
_cell.angle_gamma   90.00
#
_symmetry.space_group_name_H-M   'P 1'
#
loop_
_entity.id
_entity.type
_entity.pdbx_description
1 polymer ?
#
loop_
_entity_poly.entity_id
_entity_poly.type
_entity_poly.pdbx_seq_one_letter_code
_entity_poly.pdbx_strand_id
1 'polypeptide(L)'
;LDPRAFTLHTVPARYAEVGDLHAEIDDVQHSLDALLEMYERDQAAGQGDMPYPPDYPKMPGEPARVQPSRKNPLNWENTAD
;
A
#
# COMPACT_ATOMS: atom_id res chain seq x y z
N LEU A 1 15.11 16.08 -11.26
CA LEU A 1 15.31 15.28 -12.48
C LEU A 1 13.95 15.10 -13.14
N ASP A 2 13.87 15.18 -14.47
CA ASP A 2 12.63 14.90 -15.22
C ASP A 2 12.50 13.37 -15.43
N PRO A 3 11.37 12.72 -15.07
CA PRO A 3 11.13 11.31 -15.36
C PRO A 3 11.34 10.91 -16.83
N ARG A 4 11.11 11.84 -17.77
CA ARG A 4 11.32 11.59 -19.20
C ARG A 4 12.77 11.37 -19.59
N ALA A 5 13.72 11.75 -18.73
CA ALA A 5 15.14 11.48 -18.95
C ALA A 5 15.51 10.00 -18.71
N PHE A 6 14.62 9.20 -18.12
CA PHE A 6 14.85 7.78 -17.80
C PHE A 6 14.11 6.90 -18.80
N THR A 7 14.79 6.59 -19.90
CA THR A 7 14.28 5.73 -20.97
C THR A 7 15.16 4.49 -21.10
N LEU A 8 14.69 3.49 -21.84
CA LEU A 8 15.47 2.29 -22.16
C LEU A 8 16.85 2.62 -22.77
N HIS A 9 16.96 3.74 -23.51
CA HIS A 9 18.19 4.15 -24.17
C HIS A 9 19.14 4.98 -23.29
N THR A 10 18.62 5.64 -22.26
CA THR A 10 19.41 6.59 -21.45
C THR A 10 19.80 6.01 -20.09
N VAL A 11 19.00 5.10 -19.53
CA VAL A 11 19.27 4.49 -18.21
C VAL A 11 20.57 3.68 -18.18
N PRO A 12 20.96 2.88 -19.20
CA PRO A 12 22.20 2.11 -19.13
C PRO A 12 23.46 2.95 -18.94
N ALA A 13 23.60 4.07 -19.67
CA ALA A 13 24.73 4.98 -19.52
C ALA A 13 24.76 5.60 -18.12
N ARG A 14 23.59 6.01 -17.61
CA ARG A 14 23.46 6.56 -16.26
C ARG A 14 23.82 5.53 -15.19
N TYR A 15 23.35 4.29 -15.32
CA TYR A 15 23.65 3.22 -14.37
C TYR A 15 25.15 2.91 -14.35
N ALA A 16 25.83 2.93 -15.50
CA ALA A 16 27.29 2.79 -15.55
C ALA A 16 28.02 3.96 -14.86
N GLU A 17 27.46 5.17 -14.89
CA GLU A 17 28.02 6.35 -14.24
C GLU A 17 27.82 6.35 -12.72
N VAL A 18 26.64 5.99 -12.23
CA VAL A 18 26.25 6.15 -10.81
C VAL A 18 26.14 4.85 -10.02
N GLY A 19 26.15 3.69 -10.69
CA GLY A 19 25.89 2.39 -10.09
C GLY A 19 24.44 2.17 -9.68
N ASP A 20 24.25 1.11 -8.87
CA ASP A 20 22.98 0.77 -8.24
C ASP A 20 22.78 1.59 -6.97
N LEU A 21 21.79 2.49 -6.98
CA LEU A 21 21.47 3.31 -5.82
C LEU A 21 20.67 2.56 -4.75
N HIS A 22 20.21 1.35 -5.04
CA HIS A 22 19.48 0.50 -4.11
C HIS A 22 20.29 -0.75 -3.74
N ALA A 23 21.61 -0.75 -3.98
CA ALA A 23 22.47 -1.90 -3.73
C ALA A 23 22.32 -2.49 -2.32
N GLU A 24 22.09 -1.63 -1.32
CA GLU A 24 22.02 -2.00 0.10
C GLU A 24 20.58 -2.29 0.58
N ILE A 25 19.58 -2.34 -0.31
CA ILE A 25 18.17 -2.47 0.09
C ILE A 25 17.88 -3.74 0.90
N ASP A 26 18.62 -4.82 0.61
CA ASP A 26 18.45 -6.12 1.28
C ASP A 26 19.36 -6.27 2.52
N ASP A 27 20.29 -5.34 2.74
CA ASP A 27 21.29 -5.44 3.80
C ASP A 27 20.67 -5.27 5.20
N VAL A 28 19.58 -4.52 5.30
CA VAL A 28 18.92 -4.20 6.58
C VAL A 28 17.44 -4.54 6.52
N GLN A 29 17.01 -5.49 7.36
CA GLN A 29 15.59 -5.73 7.59
C GLN A 29 15.08 -4.80 8.69
N HIS A 30 14.27 -3.81 8.32
CA HIS A 30 13.65 -2.88 9.26
C HIS A 30 12.36 -3.45 9.87
N SER A 31 12.10 -3.10 11.14
CA SER A 31 10.82 -3.42 11.80
C SER A 31 9.69 -2.49 11.30
N LEU A 32 8.46 -3.01 11.30
CA LEU A 32 7.23 -2.24 11.04
C LEU A 32 6.65 -1.59 12.31
N ASP A 33 7.20 -1.85 13.50
CA ASP A 33 6.61 -1.41 14.78
C ASP A 33 6.30 0.09 14.81
N ALA A 34 7.22 0.93 14.34
CA ALA A 34 7.01 2.37 14.30
C ALA A 34 5.81 2.78 13.42
N LEU A 35 5.54 2.06 12.33
CA LEU A 35 4.38 2.30 11.47
C LEU A 35 3.09 1.76 12.11
N LEU A 36 3.16 0.65 12.83
CA LEU A 36 2.03 0.10 13.58
C LEU A 36 1.63 1.01 14.75
N GLU A 37 2.59 1.60 15.46
CA GLU A 37 2.34 2.60 16.50
C GLU A 37 1.66 3.87 15.95
N MET A 38 2.04 4.29 14.73
CA MET A 38 1.35 5.37 14.04
C MET A 38 -0.10 4.99 13.70
N TYR A 39 -0.31 3.78 13.16
CA TYR A 39 -1.64 3.26 12.87
C TYR A 39 -2.54 3.22 14.12
N GLU A 40 -2.04 2.72 15.25
CA GLU A 40 -2.79 2.69 16.51
C GLU A 40 -3.19 4.09 16.99
N ARG A 41 -2.30 5.08 16.83
CA ARG A 41 -2.57 6.49 17.16
C ARG A 41 -3.65 7.08 16.27
N ASP A 42 -3.58 6.83 14.97
CA ASP A 42 -4.56 7.32 13.99
C ASP A 42 -5.93 6.69 14.23
N GLN A 43 -5.97 5.37 14.50
CA GLN A 43 -7.18 4.66 14.91
C GLN A 43 -7.79 5.26 16.18
N ALA A 44 -6.98 5.57 17.20
CA ALA A 44 -7.43 6.22 18.43
C ALA A 44 -7.95 7.66 18.17
N ALA A 45 -7.44 8.33 17.14
CA ALA A 45 -7.93 9.63 16.66
C ALA A 45 -9.15 9.52 15.71
N GLY A 46 -9.69 8.31 15.49
CA GLY A 46 -10.84 8.05 14.63
C GLY A 46 -10.51 7.97 13.14
N GLN A 47 -9.23 7.91 12.76
CA GLN A 47 -8.77 7.69 11.40
C GLN A 47 -8.56 6.20 11.16
N GLY A 48 -9.62 5.61 10.61
CA GLY A 48 -9.76 4.17 10.38
C GLY A 48 -9.03 3.62 9.15
N ASP A 49 -9.36 2.40 8.79
CA ASP A 49 -9.03 1.82 7.49
C ASP A 49 -9.56 2.66 6.31
N MET A 50 -8.86 2.62 5.18
CA MET A 50 -9.23 3.33 3.97
C MET A 50 -9.93 2.39 2.98
N PRO A 51 -10.82 2.91 2.11
CA PRO A 51 -11.43 2.07 1.09
C PRO A 51 -10.37 1.54 0.12
N TYR A 52 -10.48 0.24 -0.18
CA TYR A 52 -9.69 -0.39 -1.25
C TYR A 52 -10.11 0.14 -2.63
N PRO A 53 -9.28 -0.04 -3.67
CA PRO A 53 -9.65 0.29 -5.04
C PRO A 53 -10.98 -0.38 -5.46
N PRO A 54 -11.81 0.26 -6.31
CA PRO A 54 -13.16 -0.20 -6.62
C PRO A 54 -13.27 -1.66 -7.10
N ASP A 55 -12.31 -2.10 -7.91
CA ASP A 55 -12.31 -3.42 -8.53
C ASP A 55 -11.47 -4.45 -7.76
N TYR A 56 -10.99 -4.11 -6.55
CA TYR A 56 -10.12 -5.01 -5.80
C TYR A 56 -10.93 -6.11 -5.11
N PRO A 57 -10.74 -7.40 -5.50
CA PRO A 57 -11.56 -8.48 -4.96
C PRO A 57 -11.34 -8.66 -3.45
N LYS A 58 -12.37 -9.16 -2.77
CA LYS A 58 -12.27 -9.65 -1.39
C LYS A 58 -12.01 -11.15 -1.40
N MET A 59 -11.17 -11.61 -0.47
CA MET A 59 -10.96 -13.04 -0.28
C MET A 59 -12.08 -13.64 0.57
N PRO A 60 -12.44 -14.93 0.39
CA PRO A 60 -13.33 -15.62 1.31
C PRO A 60 -12.80 -15.54 2.75
N GLY A 61 -13.64 -15.12 3.69
CA GLY A 61 -13.27 -14.95 5.11
C GLY A 61 -12.60 -13.62 5.47
N GLU A 62 -12.41 -12.70 4.52
CA GLU A 62 -11.86 -11.38 4.81
C GLU A 62 -12.87 -10.49 5.57
N PRO A 63 -12.43 -9.70 6.57
CA PRO A 63 -13.28 -8.73 7.26
C PRO A 63 -13.93 -7.67 6.34
N ALA A 64 -14.95 -7.00 6.86
CA ALA A 64 -15.63 -5.93 6.14
C ALA A 64 -14.75 -4.69 5.96
N ARG A 65 -14.28 -4.45 4.72
CA ARG A 65 -13.57 -3.22 4.33
C ARG A 65 -14.45 -1.96 4.39
N VAL A 66 -13.83 -0.82 4.67
CA VAL A 66 -14.46 0.50 4.59
C VAL A 66 -14.92 0.78 3.15
N GLN A 67 -16.13 1.32 3.01
CA GLN A 67 -16.68 1.69 1.71
C GLN A 67 -16.43 3.17 1.41
N PRO A 68 -16.20 3.56 0.15
CA PRO A 68 -16.06 4.97 -0.24
C PRO A 68 -17.30 5.82 0.08
N SER A 69 -18.47 5.19 0.22
CA SER A 69 -19.76 5.84 0.48
C SER A 69 -20.47 5.21 1.70
N ARG A 70 -21.59 5.81 2.15
CA ARG A 70 -22.36 5.31 3.30
C ARG A 70 -22.68 3.82 3.14
N LYS A 71 -22.42 3.06 4.21
CA LYS A 71 -22.71 1.62 4.29
C LYS A 71 -24.14 1.32 3.85
N ASN A 72 -24.29 0.47 2.84
CA ASN A 72 -25.57 -0.16 2.50
C ASN A 72 -25.65 -1.53 3.23
N PRO A 73 -26.54 -1.69 4.22
CA PRO A 73 -26.68 -2.93 4.99
C PRO A 73 -26.95 -4.17 4.13
N LEU A 74 -27.67 -4.02 3.01
CA LEU A 74 -28.08 -5.13 2.13
C LEU A 74 -26.89 -5.85 1.46
N ASN A 75 -25.74 -5.20 1.38
CA ASN A 75 -24.53 -5.80 0.79
C ASN A 75 -23.78 -6.74 1.77
N TRP A 76 -24.26 -6.89 3.02
CA TRP A 76 -23.58 -7.60 4.11
C TRP A 76 -24.43 -8.73 4.75
N GLU A 77 -25.60 -9.06 4.21
CA GLU A 77 -26.50 -10.08 4.79
C GLU A 77 -26.19 -11.54 4.38
N ASN A 78 -25.16 -11.80 3.55
CA ASN A 78 -24.79 -13.15 3.09
C ASN A 78 -23.43 -13.63 3.63
N THR A 79 -23.25 -13.62 4.96
CA THR A 79 -22.20 -14.41 5.62
C THR A 79 -22.78 -15.11 6.84
N ALA A 80 -23.50 -16.21 6.60
CA ALA A 80 -23.81 -17.22 7.59
C ALA A 80 -24.05 -18.55 6.88
N ASP A 81 -23.03 -19.41 6.90
CA ASP A 81 -23.13 -20.80 7.34
C ASP A 81 -21.90 -21.07 8.23
#